data_AF-A0A3B8LHD2-F1
#
_entry.id   AF-A0A3B8LHD2-F1
#
_cell.length_a   1.000
_cell.length_b   1.000
_cell.length_c   1.000
_cell.angle_alpha   90.00
_cell.angle_beta   90.00
_cell.angle_gamma   90.00
#
_symmetry.space_group_name_H-M   'P 1'
#
loop_
_entity.id
_entity.type
_entity.pdbx_description
1 polymer ?
#
loop_
_entity_poly.entity_id
_entity_poly.type
_entity_poly.pdbx_seq_one_letter_code
_entity_poly.pdbx_strand_id
1 'polypeptide(L)'
;MWLLVGLGNPGSRYARDRHNIGFRIIEHLSHTYDIPLSEKKYKSFFGRGSIHHTPVVLVQPQTYMNLSGEAVAPLQKKFDIPLDQILIIHDELNLDFGRLRLKQGGGAGG
;
A
#
# COMPACT_ATOMS: atom_id res chain seq x y z
N MET A 1 -0.66 -10.50 -11.35
CA MET A 1 -1.57 -9.89 -10.35
C MET A 1 -0.72 -8.93 -9.56
N TRP A 2 -1.18 -7.70 -9.35
CA TRP A 2 -0.38 -6.69 -8.65
C TRP A 2 -0.70 -6.62 -7.16
N LEU A 3 0.30 -6.34 -6.34
CA LEU A 3 0.16 -6.01 -4.92
C LEU A 3 0.38 -4.52 -4.73
N LEU A 4 -0.69 -3.77 -4.50
CA LEU A 4 -0.64 -2.32 -4.27
C LEU A 4 -0.66 -2.09 -2.76
N VAL A 5 0.44 -1.61 -2.20
CA VAL A 5 0.62 -1.41 -0.76
C VAL A 5 0.73 0.08 -0.47
N GLY A 6 -0.19 0.63 0.30
CA GLY A 6 -0.08 1.96 0.86
C GLY A 6 0.61 1.90 2.22
N LEU A 7 1.72 2.61 2.39
CA LEU A 7 2.36 2.76 3.69
C LEU A 7 1.69 3.86 4.52
N GLY A 8 1.83 3.72 5.84
CA GLY A 8 1.24 4.61 6.84
C GLY A 8 1.29 3.98 8.22
N ASN A 9 0.80 4.72 9.22
CA ASN A 9 0.66 4.25 10.59
C ASN A 9 -0.83 4.07 10.98
N PRO A 10 -1.18 2.99 11.70
CA PRO A 10 -2.54 2.71 12.14
C PRO A 10 -2.95 3.61 13.31
N GLY A 11 -4.24 3.94 13.36
CA GLY A 11 -4.86 4.72 14.44
C GLY A 11 -5.26 6.14 14.03
N SER A 12 -6.36 6.62 14.61
CA SER A 12 -7.01 7.89 14.24
C SER A 12 -6.11 9.12 14.38
N ARG A 13 -5.12 9.07 15.29
CA ARG A 13 -4.15 10.16 15.49
C ARG A 13 -3.27 10.45 14.26
N TYR A 14 -3.04 9.45 13.40
CA TYR A 14 -2.18 9.58 12.21
C TYR A 14 -2.95 9.86 10.92
N ALA A 15 -4.29 9.85 10.97
CA ALA A 15 -5.14 9.91 9.77
C ALA A 15 -4.91 11.16 8.90
N ARG A 16 -4.37 12.25 9.47
CA ARG A 16 -4.08 13.50 8.74
C ARG A 16 -2.59 13.74 8.50
N ASP A 17 -1.72 12.83 8.93
CA ASP A 17 -0.28 12.98 8.73
C ASP A 17 0.11 12.72 7.28
N ARG A 18 1.13 13.43 6.81
CA ARG A 18 1.68 13.24 5.45
C ARG A 18 2.14 11.80 5.22
N HIS A 19 2.64 11.14 6.28
CA HIS A 19 3.03 9.73 6.28
C HIS A 19 1.89 8.75 5.97
N ASN A 20 0.62 9.15 6.12
CA ASN A 20 -0.52 8.31 5.81
C ASN A 20 -1.06 8.51 4.39
N ILE A 21 -0.34 9.22 3.52
CA ILE A 21 -0.78 9.40 2.13
C ILE A 21 -0.93 8.07 1.39
N GLY A 22 -0.09 7.08 1.68
CA GLY A 22 -0.19 5.74 1.11
C GLY A 22 -1.52 5.08 1.45
N PHE A 23 -1.92 5.11 2.73
CA PHE A 23 -3.24 4.60 3.16
C PHE A 23 -4.38 5.32 2.45
N ARG A 24 -4.33 6.66 2.38
CA ARG A 24 -5.37 7.46 1.73
C ARG A 24 -5.52 7.14 0.25
N ILE A 25 -4.41 6.87 -0.44
CA ILE A 25 -4.45 6.46 -1.85
C ILE A 25 -5.09 5.08 -1.99
N ILE A 26 -4.76 4.12 -1.12
CA ILE A 26 -5.38 2.80 -1.14
C ILE A 26 -6.89 2.86 -0.85
N GLU A 27 -7.31 3.68 0.12
CA GLU A 27 -8.73 3.95 0.39
C GLU A 27 -9.42 4.55 -0.83
N HIS A 28 -8.80 5.55 -1.47
CA HIS A 28 -9.34 6.16 -2.68
C HIS A 28 -9.51 5.11 -3.79
N LEU A 29 -8.50 4.28 -4.06
CA LEU A 29 -8.58 3.20 -5.04
C LEU A 29 -9.66 2.16 -4.69
N SER A 30 -9.77 1.79 -3.42
CA SER A 30 -10.82 0.90 -2.90
C SER A 30 -12.20 1.43 -3.23
N HIS A 31 -12.45 2.73 -2.99
CA HIS A 31 -13.72 3.36 -3.30
C HIS A 31 -13.96 3.53 -4.81
N THR A 32 -12.95 3.94 -5.58
CA THR A 32 -13.08 4.18 -7.02
C THR A 32 -13.35 2.91 -7.81
N TYR A 33 -12.76 1.78 -7.40
CA TYR A 33 -12.86 0.51 -8.12
C TYR A 33 -13.75 -0.53 -7.41
N ASP A 34 -14.47 -0.14 -6.36
CA ASP A 34 -15.34 -1.01 -5.56
C ASP A 34 -14.63 -2.28 -5.05
N ILE A 35 -13.44 -2.09 -4.46
CA ILE A 35 -12.60 -3.16 -3.92
C ILE A 35 -12.56 -3.07 -2.39
N PRO A 36 -13.51 -3.68 -1.66
CA PRO A 36 -13.60 -3.51 -0.22
C PRO A 36 -12.39 -4.11 0.51
N LEU A 37 -11.80 -3.34 1.42
CA LEU A 37 -10.70 -3.77 2.32
C LEU A 37 -11.24 -4.61 3.50
N SER A 38 -11.98 -5.67 3.20
CA SER A 38 -12.73 -6.46 4.19
C SER A 38 -11.88 -7.50 4.93
N GLU A 39 -10.75 -7.91 4.36
CA GLU A 39 -9.89 -8.93 4.96
C GLU A 39 -8.96 -8.32 6.02
N LYS A 40 -8.96 -8.91 7.22
CA LYS A 40 -8.13 -8.49 8.36
C LYS A 40 -7.18 -9.60 8.79
N LYS A 41 -6.12 -9.82 8.01
CA LYS A 41 -5.10 -10.85 8.24
C LYS A 41 -3.71 -10.34 7.85
N TYR A 42 -2.67 -11.09 8.23
CA TYR A 42 -1.27 -10.75 7.91
C TYR A 42 -0.89 -9.33 8.35
N LYS A 43 -1.38 -8.92 9.53
CA LYS A 43 -1.20 -7.58 10.09
C LYS A 43 -1.60 -6.47 9.10
N SER A 44 -2.64 -6.68 8.30
CA SER A 44 -3.08 -5.75 7.25
C SER A 44 -4.60 -5.73 7.10
N PHE A 45 -5.12 -4.63 6.57
CA PHE A 45 -6.41 -4.59 5.90
C PHE A 45 -6.18 -4.70 4.40
N PHE A 46 -6.89 -5.60 3.73
CA PHE A 46 -6.72 -5.79 2.29
C PHE A 46 -8.01 -6.24 1.60
N GLY A 47 -8.04 -6.02 0.28
CA GLY A 47 -9.12 -6.40 -0.61
C GLY A 47 -8.58 -6.87 -1.95
N ARG A 48 -9.33 -7.71 -2.65
CA ARG A 48 -8.98 -8.19 -4.00
C ARG A 48 -10.02 -7.75 -4.99
N GLY A 49 -9.57 -7.32 -6.15
CA GLY A 49 -10.44 -6.89 -7.24
C GLY A 49 -9.67 -6.73 -8.53
N SER A 50 -10.16 -5.85 -9.40
CA SER A 50 -9.56 -5.60 -10.69
C SER A 50 -9.59 -4.11 -11.02
N ILE A 51 -8.48 -3.59 -11.54
CA ILE A 51 -8.35 -2.23 -12.05
C ILE A 51 -8.11 -2.35 -13.55
N HIS A 52 -9.01 -1.83 -14.38
CA HIS A 52 -8.92 -1.91 -15.85
C HIS A 52 -8.57 -3.33 -16.36
N HIS A 53 -9.28 -4.34 -15.86
CA HIS A 53 -9.06 -5.78 -16.15
C HIS A 53 -7.74 -6.38 -15.61
N THR A 54 -6.93 -5.61 -14.89
CA THR A 54 -5.73 -6.11 -14.22
C THR A 54 -6.08 -6.56 -12.79
N PRO A 55 -5.89 -7.84 -12.43
CA PRO A 55 -6.12 -8.30 -11.06
C PRO A 55 -5.17 -7.63 -10.08
N VAL A 56 -5.73 -7.08 -9.00
CA VAL A 56 -4.99 -6.37 -7.95
C VAL A 56 -5.39 -6.83 -6.55
N VAL A 57 -4.45 -6.68 -5.62
CA VAL A 57 -4.68 -6.73 -4.19
C VAL A 57 -4.31 -5.37 -3.61
N LEU A 58 -5.29 -4.69 -3.02
CA LEU A 58 -5.09 -3.43 -2.32
C LEU A 58 -4.77 -3.72 -0.85
N VAL A 59 -3.71 -3.12 -0.30
CA VAL A 59 -3.20 -3.43 1.05
C VAL A 59 -2.88 -2.18 1.85
N GLN A 60 -3.36 -2.14 3.09
CA GLN A 60 -2.94 -1.21 4.14
C GLN A 60 -2.36 -2.00 5.32
N PRO A 61 -1.03 -2.08 5.47
CA PRO A 61 -0.40 -2.68 6.64
C PRO A 61 -0.88 -2.02 7.94
N GLN A 62 -1.39 -2.79 8.89
CA GLN A 62 -1.76 -2.33 10.24
C GLN A 62 -0.61 -2.50 11.23
N THR A 63 0.62 -2.44 10.73
CA THR A 63 1.86 -2.34 11.51
C THR A 63 2.28 -0.87 11.61
N TYR A 64 3.29 -0.56 12.40
CA TYR A 64 3.98 0.72 12.23
C TYR A 64 4.77 0.73 10.91
N MET A 65 5.01 1.93 10.38
CA MET A 65 5.67 2.16 9.09
C MET A 65 7.02 1.44 8.96
N ASN A 66 7.80 1.42 10.05
CA ASN A 66 9.09 0.75 10.11
C ASN A 66 9.00 -0.79 10.08
N LEU A 67 7.82 -1.35 10.29
CA LEU A 67 7.56 -2.80 10.33
C LEU A 67 6.67 -3.28 9.18
N SER A 68 6.40 -2.44 8.18
CA SER A 68 5.50 -2.80 7.05
C SER A 68 5.96 -4.02 6.26
N GLY A 69 7.27 -4.34 6.24
CA GLY A 69 7.79 -5.56 5.63
C GLY A 69 7.22 -6.85 6.23
N GLU A 70 6.91 -6.85 7.53
CA GLU A 70 6.31 -8.02 8.21
C GLU A 70 4.88 -8.31 7.75
N ALA A 71 4.18 -7.29 7.27
CA ALA A 71 2.83 -7.39 6.72
C ALA A 71 2.83 -7.73 5.23
N VAL A 72 3.73 -7.10 4.46
CA VAL A 72 3.78 -7.24 3.01
C VAL A 72 4.34 -8.61 2.59
N ALA A 73 5.39 -9.12 3.25
CA ALA A 73 6.03 -10.37 2.83
C ALA A 73 5.11 -11.60 2.88
N PRO A 74 4.28 -11.82 3.92
CA PRO A 74 3.31 -12.91 3.93
C PRO A 74 2.23 -12.78 2.86
N LEU A 75 1.77 -11.57 2.55
CA LEU A 75 0.76 -11.32 1.51
C LEU A 75 1.34 -11.59 0.11
N GLN A 76 2.55 -11.13 -0.15
CA GLN A 76 3.29 -11.42 -1.38
C GLN A 76 3.39 -12.94 -1.61
N LYS A 77 3.81 -13.69 -0.58
CA LYS A 77 3.89 -15.17 -0.65
C LYS A 77 2.52 -15.82 -0.81
N LYS A 78 1.50 -15.32 -0.12
CA LYS A 78 0.14 -15.89 -0.16
C LYS A 78 -0.47 -15.81 -1.57
N PHE A 79 -0.17 -14.75 -2.31
CA PHE A 79 -0.70 -14.52 -3.65
C PHE A 79 0.26 -14.89 -4.77
N ASP A 80 1.45 -15.40 -4.43
CA ASP A 80 2.51 -15.75 -5.38
C ASP A 80 2.83 -14.60 -6.35
N ILE A 81 2.91 -13.39 -5.81
CA ILE A 81 3.11 -12.17 -6.60
C ILE A 81 4.62 -11.95 -6.78
N PRO A 82 5.14 -11.83 -8.01
CA PRO A 82 6.55 -11.56 -8.24
C PRO A 82 6.91 -10.14 -7.77
N LEU A 83 8.16 -9.92 -7.38
CA LEU A 83 8.59 -8.66 -6.76
C LEU A 83 8.42 -7.44 -7.68
N ASP A 84 8.49 -7.63 -9.00
CA ASP A 84 8.27 -6.60 -10.02
C ASP A 84 6.79 -6.21 -10.19
N GLN A 85 5.86 -6.95 -9.55
CA GLN A 85 4.43 -6.66 -9.51
C GLN A 85 3.97 -6.14 -8.14
N ILE A 86 4.92 -5.66 -7.32
CA ILE A 86 4.63 -5.00 -6.05
C ILE A 86 4.83 -3.49 -6.23
N LEU A 87 3.75 -2.73 -6.02
CA LEU A 87 3.78 -1.28 -6.02
C LEU A 87 3.63 -0.76 -4.59
N ILE A 88 4.67 -0.12 -4.08
CA ILE A 88 4.65 0.54 -2.76
C ILE A 88 4.34 2.02 -2.96
N ILE A 89 3.38 2.54 -2.21
CA ILE A 89 2.90 3.92 -2.25
C ILE A 89 3.18 4.53 -0.87
N HIS A 90 4.02 5.56 -0.82
CA HIS A 90 4.42 6.25 0.40
C HIS A 90 4.69 7.73 0.12
N ASP A 91 4.88 8.53 1.16
CA ASP A 91 5.32 9.91 1.04
C ASP A 91 6.85 10.02 0.89
N GLU A 92 7.30 11.07 0.23
CA GLU A 92 8.71 11.35 0.00
C GLU A 92 9.00 12.79 0.44
N LEU A 93 9.93 12.94 1.38
CA LEU A 93 10.27 14.25 1.97
C LEU A 93 11.03 15.14 0.99
N ASN A 94 11.74 14.54 0.03
CA ASN A 94 12.55 15.25 -0.95
C ASN A 94 11.79 15.66 -2.21
N LEU A 95 10.48 15.42 -2.27
CA LEU A 95 9.63 15.85 -3.37
C LEU A 95 8.79 17.06 -2.95
N ASP A 96 8.73 18.05 -3.85
CA ASP A 96 7.80 19.16 -3.69
C ASP A 96 6.37 18.62 -3.57
N PHE A 97 5.55 19.29 -2.76
CA PHE A 97 4.17 18.89 -2.54
C PHE A 97 3.40 18.79 -3.87
N GLY A 98 2.68 17.68 -4.05
CA GLY A 98 1.92 17.40 -5.27
C GLY A 98 2.73 16.78 -6.41
N ARG A 99 4.06 16.64 -6.27
CA ARG A 99 4.86 15.87 -7.23
C ARG A 99 4.71 14.38 -6.98
N LEU A 100 4.54 13.64 -8.06
CA LEU A 100 4.56 12.18 -8.07
C LEU A 100 5.81 11.70 -8.80
N ARG A 101 6.44 10.67 -8.27
CA ARG A 101 7.59 10.00 -8.90
C ARG A 101 7.35 8.50 -8.85
N LEU A 102 7.44 7.85 -10.00
CA LEU A 102 7.49 6.40 -10.10
C LEU A 102 8.94 5.97 -10.25
N LYS A 103 9.34 4.95 -9.49
CA LYS A 103 10.70 4.39 -9.54
C LYS A 103 10.61 2.87 -9.43
N GLN A 104 11.42 2.16 -10.21
CA GLN A 104 11.64 0.74 -10.05
C GLN A 104 12.94 0.53 -9.26
N GLY A 105 12.86 -0.19 -8.14
CA GLY A 105 13.99 -0.41 -7.23
C GLY A 105 14.45 0.86 -6.51
N GLY A 106 15.71 0.84 -6.04
CA GLY A 106 16.25 1.85 -5.13
C GLY A 106 16.07 1.46 -3.67
N GLY A 107 17.10 1.71 -2.86
CA GLY A 107 17.05 1.47 -1.41
C GLY A 107 16.03 2.35 -0.70
N ALA A 108 15.85 2.10 0.60
CA ALA A 108 14.81 2.69 1.46
C ALA A 108 14.83 4.23 1.56
N GLY A 109 15.77 4.93 0.93
CA GLY A 109 15.77 6.39 0.87
C GLY A 109 16.04 7.12 2.19
N GLY A 110 16.18 6.40 3.31
CA GLY A 110 16.31 6.98 4.65
C GLY A 110 14.95 7.36 5.20
#